data_AF-A0A0A2GWR0-F1
#
_entry.id   AF-A0A0A2GWR0-F1
#
_cell.length_a   1.000
_cell.length_b   1.000
_cell.length_c   1.000
_cell.angle_alpha   90.00
_cell.angle_beta   90.00
_cell.angle_gamma   90.00
#
_symmetry.space_group_name_H-M   'P 1'
#
loop_
_entity.id
_entity.type
_entity.pdbx_description
1 polymer ?
#
loop_
_entity_poly.entity_id
_entity_poly.type
_entity_poly.pdbx_seq_one_letter_code
_entity_poly.pdbx_strand_id
1 'polypeptide(L)'
;MLMVVAVFVYIIAIIFRLMDNSAGLLIRHGISVSPFYLKPPVILEQIEQLDDKKLIHKLHRNLWYQKLHIAFTVLAILTLIVGIIYEIYNPYIIYLM
;
A
#
# COMPACT_ATOMS: atom_id res chain seq x y z
N MET A 1 -23.40 -4.97 -3.70
CA MET A 1 -22.87 -4.50 -2.38
C MET A 1 -21.38 -4.79 -2.21
N LEU A 2 -20.88 -5.99 -2.54
CA LEU A 2 -19.47 -6.38 -2.37
C LEU A 2 -18.47 -5.54 -3.19
N MET A 3 -18.84 -5.05 -4.38
CA MET A 3 -17.99 -4.13 -5.14
C MET A 3 -17.70 -2.82 -4.39
N VAL A 4 -18.69 -2.27 -3.67
CA VAL A 4 -18.51 -1.06 -2.86
C VAL A 4 -17.50 -1.33 -1.72
N VAL A 5 -17.57 -2.52 -1.12
CA VAL A 5 -16.60 -2.96 -0.10
C VAL A 5 -15.19 -3.04 -0.70
N ALA A 6 -15.03 -3.61 -1.89
CA ALA A 6 -13.72 -3.67 -2.56
C ALA A 6 -13.12 -2.28 -2.80
N VAL A 7 -13.94 -1.32 -3.24
CA VAL A 7 -13.51 0.08 -3.41
C VAL A 7 -13.10 0.70 -2.07
N PHE A 8 -13.85 0.47 -1.00
CA PHE A 8 -13.51 0.98 0.33
C PHE A 8 -12.18 0.41 0.85
N VAL A 9 -11.96 -0.90 0.70
CA VAL A 9 -10.69 -1.57 1.05
C VAL A 9 -9.53 -1.01 0.21
N TYR A 10 -9.77 -0.68 -1.06
CA TYR A 10 -8.77 -0.05 -1.92
C TYR A 10 -8.42 1.38 -1.49
N ILE A 11 -9.40 2.18 -1.06
CA ILE A 11 -9.16 3.52 -0.51
C ILE A 11 -8.24 3.43 0.73
N ILE A 12 -8.50 2.46 1.62
CA ILE A 12 -7.64 2.22 2.78
C ILE A 12 -6.20 1.89 2.34
N ALA A 13 -6.03 1.08 1.29
CA ALA A 13 -4.71 0.82 0.72
C ALA A 13 -4.03 2.12 0.27
N ILE A 14 -4.73 2.99 -0.48
CA ILE A 14 -4.20 4.28 -0.93
C ILE A 14 -3.77 5.16 0.25
N ILE A 15 -4.51 5.18 1.35
CA ILE A 15 -4.12 5.94 2.54
C ILE A 15 -2.77 5.45 3.08
N PHE A 16 -2.57 4.13 3.18
CA PHE A 16 -1.28 3.56 3.58
C PHE A 16 -0.16 3.91 2.60
N ARG A 17 -0.46 4.00 1.30
CA ARG A 17 0.50 4.46 0.29
C ARG A 17 0.87 5.93 0.44
N LEU A 18 -0.09 6.79 0.76
CA LEU A 18 0.16 8.22 0.96
C LEU A 18 0.94 8.50 2.24
N MET A 19 0.78 7.65 3.25
CA MET A 19 1.53 7.72 4.50
C MET A 19 2.99 7.25 4.34
N ASP A 20 3.30 6.50 3.27
CA ASP A 20 4.67 6.18 2.91
C ASP A 20 5.39 7.41 2.32
N ASN A 21 6.15 8.09 3.18
CA ASN A 21 7.04 9.21 2.82
C ASN A 21 8.53 8.81 2.88
N SER A 22 8.85 7.55 2.54
CA SER A 22 10.23 7.03 2.67
C SER A 22 11.19 7.75 1.71
N ALA A 23 10.79 7.94 0.45
CA ALA A 23 11.56 8.66 -0.55
C ALA A 23 11.85 10.12 -0.13
N GLY A 24 10.83 10.84 0.36
CA GLY A 24 11.00 12.21 0.83
C GLY A 24 11.88 12.33 2.07
N LEU A 25 11.89 11.30 2.94
CA LEU A 25 12.77 11.28 4.11
C LEU A 25 14.25 11.14 3.72
N LEU A 26 14.54 10.28 2.74
CA LEU A 26 15.90 10.00 2.26
C LEU A 26 16.47 11.19 1.48
N ILE A 27 15.67 11.78 0.58
CA ILE A 27 16.04 12.98 -0.18
C ILE A 27 16.40 14.15 0.77
N ARG A 28 15.60 14.35 1.84
CA ARG A 28 15.86 15.41 2.83
C ARG A 28 17.16 15.24 3.62
N HIS A 29 17.69 14.02 3.71
CA HIS A 29 18.97 13.74 4.37
C HIS A 29 20.12 13.58 3.38
N GLY A 30 19.95 14.05 2.14
CA GLY A 30 21.02 14.09 1.13
C GLY A 30 21.25 12.75 0.41
N ILE A 31 20.40 11.75 0.64
CA ILE A 31 20.51 10.45 -0.03
C ILE A 31 19.75 10.54 -1.36
N SER A 32 20.50 10.46 -2.45
CA SER A 32 19.95 10.46 -3.81
C SER A 32 19.23 9.13 -4.06
N VAL A 33 17.91 9.18 -4.02
CA VAL A 33 17.05 8.03 -4.27
C VAL A 33 16.01 8.37 -5.32
N SER A 34 15.50 7.34 -5.99
CA SER A 34 14.29 7.45 -6.79
C SER A 34 13.21 8.18 -5.99
N PRO A 35 12.65 9.30 -6.50
CA PRO A 35 11.53 9.98 -5.85
C PRO A 35 10.25 9.12 -5.86
N PHE A 36 10.24 8.05 -6.65
CA PHE A 36 9.16 7.08 -6.73
C PHE A 36 9.34 5.94 -5.73
N TYR A 37 8.19 5.38 -5.30
CA TYR A 37 8.00 4.22 -4.43
C TYR A 37 9.24 3.30 -4.36
N LEU A 38 9.99 3.41 -3.27
CA LEU A 38 11.20 2.62 -3.06
C LEU A 38 10.85 1.20 -2.67
N LYS A 39 11.53 0.22 -3.27
CA LYS A 39 11.33 -1.18 -2.89
C LYS A 39 11.88 -1.42 -1.48
N PRO A 40 11.23 -2.28 -0.66
CA PRO A 40 11.71 -2.66 0.66
C PRO A 40 13.21 -3.02 0.76
N PRO A 41 13.81 -3.81 -0.15
CA PRO A 41 15.24 -4.13 -0.09
C PRO A 41 16.13 -2.89 -0.21
N VAL A 42 15.75 -1.92 -1.06
CA VAL A 42 16.56 -0.69 -1.25
C VAL A 42 16.52 0.18 0.00
N ILE A 43 15.39 0.22 0.70
CA ILE A 43 15.26 0.95 1.97
C ILE A 43 16.12 0.29 3.05
N LEU A 44 16.15 -1.05 3.10
CA LEU A 44 16.96 -1.81 4.05
C LEU A 44 18.47 -1.64 3.80
N GLU A 45 18.90 -1.70 2.54
CA GLU A 45 20.29 -1.43 2.15
C GLU A 45 20.73 -0.02 2.58
N GLN A 46 19.86 0.97 2.43
CA GLN A 46 20.17 2.34 2.87
C GLN A 46 20.16 2.49 4.39
N ILE A 47 19.30 1.75 5.10
CA ILE A 47 19.31 1.70 6.57
C ILE A 47 20.64 1.15 7.09
N GLU A 48 21.21 0.12 6.45
CA GLU A 48 22.51 -0.45 6.86
C GLU A 48 23.69 0.51 6.66
N GLN A 49 23.58 1.43 5.70
CA GLN A 49 24.58 2.46 5.42
C GLN A 49 24.39 3.75 6.25
N LEU A 50 23.29 3.85 7.00
CA LEU A 50 22.93 5.00 7.81
C LEU A 50 23.33 4.80 9.28
N ASP A 51 23.93 5.81 9.90
CA ASP A 51 24.28 5.80 11.33
C ASP A 51 23.22 6.54 12.20
N ASP A 52 22.30 7.28 11.56
CA ASP A 52 21.25 8.03 12.25
C ASP A 52 20.08 7.12 12.68
N LYS A 53 20.13 6.66 13.94
CA LYS A 53 19.09 5.83 14.57
C LYS A 53 17.67 6.39 14.46
N LYS A 54 17.51 7.72 14.41
CA LYS A 54 16.19 8.39 14.33
C LYS A 54 15.57 8.24 12.95
N LEU A 55 16.43 8.27 11.92
CA LEU A 55 16.07 8.10 10.51
C LEU A 55 15.74 6.64 10.21
N ILE A 56 16.57 5.72 10.73
CA ILE A 56 16.36 4.26 10.64
C ILE A 56 14.98 3.87 11.19
N HIS A 57 14.62 4.40 12.38
CA HIS A 57 13.33 4.07 12.99
C HIS A 57 12.14 4.57 12.14
N LYS A 58 12.25 5.75 11.53
CA LYS A 58 11.21 6.27 10.62
C LYS A 58 11.10 5.44 9.33
N LEU A 59 12.21 5.02 8.75
CA LEU A 59 12.21 4.18 7.55
C LEU A 59 11.63 2.79 7.85
N HIS A 60 11.96 2.18 9.00
CA HIS A 60 11.34 0.95 9.46
C HIS A 60 9.82 1.07 9.59
N ARG A 61 9.33 2.20 10.14
CA ARG A 61 7.88 2.45 10.22
C ARG A 61 7.25 2.59 8.83
N ASN A 62 7.92 3.23 7.88
CA ASN A 62 7.42 3.32 6.51
C ASN A 62 7.40 1.97 5.78
N LEU A 63 8.35 1.07 6.07
CA LEU A 63 8.32 -0.31 5.60
C LEU A 63 7.06 -1.05 6.07
N TRP A 64 6.60 -0.79 7.30
CA TRP A 64 5.32 -1.33 7.77
C TRP A 64 4.13 -0.80 6.95
N TYR A 65 4.11 0.50 6.65
CA TYR A 65 3.05 1.09 5.81
C TYR A 65 3.05 0.52 4.38
N GLN A 66 4.22 0.23 3.80
CA GLN A 66 4.31 -0.46 2.51
C GLN A 66 3.73 -1.88 2.58
N LYS A 67 4.07 -2.66 3.61
CA LYS A 67 3.48 -4.00 3.81
C LYS A 67 1.96 -3.95 3.96
N LEU A 68 1.46 -2.99 4.75
CA LEU A 68 0.02 -2.76 4.92
C LEU A 68 -0.66 -2.38 3.61
N HIS A 69 -0.10 -1.43 2.83
CA HIS A 69 -0.61 -1.10 1.51
C HIS A 69 -0.71 -2.32 0.60
N ILE A 70 0.34 -3.16 0.54
CA ILE A 70 0.33 -4.38 -0.28
C ILE A 70 -0.76 -5.35 0.22
N ALA A 71 -0.86 -5.58 1.52
CA ALA A 71 -1.86 -6.46 2.11
C ALA A 71 -3.30 -6.00 1.79
N PHE A 72 -3.59 -4.71 1.97
CA PHE A 72 -4.90 -4.14 1.66
C PHE A 72 -5.19 -4.10 0.15
N THR A 73 -4.17 -3.89 -0.69
CA THR A 73 -4.33 -3.96 -2.16
C THR A 73 -4.69 -5.38 -2.60
N VAL A 74 -4.00 -6.39 -2.09
CA VAL A 74 -4.32 -7.80 -2.37
C VAL A 74 -5.73 -8.15 -1.88
N LEU A 75 -6.09 -7.70 -0.67
CA LEU A 75 -7.43 -7.91 -0.11
C LEU A 75 -8.53 -7.26 -0.97
N ALA A 76 -8.29 -6.04 -1.46
CA ALA A 76 -9.22 -5.35 -2.35
C ALA A 76 -9.43 -6.11 -3.67
N ILE A 77 -8.34 -6.61 -4.27
CA ILE A 77 -8.39 -7.42 -5.50
C ILE A 77 -9.18 -8.70 -5.27
N LEU A 78 -8.90 -9.42 -4.17
CA LEU A 78 -9.63 -10.64 -3.83
C LEU A 78 -11.13 -10.37 -3.62
N THR A 79 -11.45 -9.29 -2.91
CA THR A 79 -12.84 -8.89 -2.65
C THR A 79 -13.56 -8.50 -3.94
N LEU A 80 -12.86 -7.86 -4.88
CA LEU A 80 -13.39 -7.52 -6.19
C LEU A 80 -13.66 -8.77 -7.03
N ILE A 81 -12.73 -9.73 -7.09
CA ILE A 81 -12.90 -10.99 -7.81
C ILE A 81 -14.08 -11.78 -7.23
N VAL A 82 -14.15 -11.93 -5.91
CA VAL A 82 -15.26 -12.60 -5.22
C VAL A 82 -16.58 -11.88 -5.48
N GLY A 83 -16.57 -10.54 -5.45
CA GLY A 83 -17.74 -9.72 -5.75
C GLY A 83 -18.27 -9.95 -7.17
N ILE A 84 -17.38 -9.99 -8.17
CA ILE A 84 -17.75 -10.28 -9.56
C ILE A 84 -18.33 -11.69 -9.69
N ILE A 85 -17.67 -12.69 -9.10
CA ILE A 85 -18.13 -14.08 -9.14
C ILE A 85 -19.53 -14.19 -8.52
N TYR A 86 -19.74 -13.60 -7.34
CA TYR A 86 -21.02 -13.63 -6.65
C TYR A 86 -22.15 -13.01 -7.49
N GLU A 87 -21.86 -11.89 -8.15
CA GLU A 87 -22.81 -11.20 -9.03
C GLU A 87 -23.19 -12.06 -10.26
N ILE A 88 -22.24 -12.83 -10.80
CA ILE A 88 -22.50 -13.75 -11.93
C ILE A 88 -23.42 -14.91 -11.51
N TYR A 89 -23.23 -15.47 -10.32
CA TYR A 89 -24.02 -16.62 -9.84
C TYR A 89 -25.39 -16.22 -9.27
N ASN A 90 -25.50 -15.04 -8.67
CA ASN A 90 -26.74 -14.55 -8.08
C ASN A 90 -26.96 -13.08 -8.46
N PRO A 91 -27.47 -12.84 -9.69
CA PRO A 91 -27.51 -11.50 -10.29
C PRO A 91 -28.60 -10.65 -9.64
N TYR A 92 -28.32 -10.13 -8.44
CA TYR A 92 -29.19 -9.18 -7.76
C TYR A 92 -29.23 -7.82 -8.46
N ILE A 93 -28.13 -7.40 -9.12
CA ILE A 93 -28.11 -6.13 -9.86
C ILE A 93 -28.95 -6.18 -11.14
N ILE A 94 -29.09 -7.34 -11.80
CA ILE A 94 -29.90 -7.46 -13.03
C ILE A 94 -31.40 -7.44 -12.71
N TYR A 95 -31.82 -7.97 -11.56
CA TYR A 95 -33.23 -7.99 -11.15
C TYR A 95 -33.74 -6.68 -10.52
N LEU A 96 -32.86 -5.72 -10.24
CA LEU A 96 -33.23 -4.40 -9.72
C LEU A 96 -33.39 -3.33 -10.83
N MET A 97 -33.25 -3.73 -12.10
CA MET A 97 -33.52 -2.91 -13.28
C MET A 97 -34.77 -3.45 -14.00
#